data_AF-A0A3M4LPB0-F1
#
_entry.id   AF-A0A3M4LPB0-F1
#
_cell.length_a   1.000
_cell.length_b   1.000
_cell.length_c   1.000
_cell.angle_alpha   90.00
_cell.angle_beta   90.00
_cell.angle_gamma   90.00
#
_symmetry.space_group_name_H-M   'P 1'
#
loop_
_entity.id
_entity.type
_entity.pdbx_description
1 polymer ?
#
loop_
_entity_poly.entity_id
_entity_poly.type
_entity_poly.pdbx_seq_one_letter_code
_entity_poly.pdbx_strand_id
1 'polypeptide(L)'
;MPASFSCVTPPKLLAALRAETSQLHVKLEKRMPFFSPALDHALYLRLLKAYYGFYAPLEAALHDSALMPAELIPQDRVKTAVLVEDLRALGLSDDDIGQLPRCEQLPAVDTLGSCLGVMYVLEGATLGGQVLRREINRRLGLDEQSGAAFLDVYGADTGPRWRAFLNHLDAVPREVVFTDAAAFAAQSTFACFEHWLEGQEVLL
;
A
#
# COMPACT_ATOMS: atom_id res chain seq x y z
N MET A 1 4.99 -20.83 45.96
CA MET A 1 4.09 -20.04 45.10
C MET A 1 4.68 -20.05 43.69
N PRO A 2 4.09 -20.75 42.71
CA PRO A 2 4.57 -20.62 41.34
C PRO A 2 4.08 -19.27 40.78
N ALA A 3 4.96 -18.59 40.03
CA ALA A 3 4.65 -17.34 39.37
C ALA A 3 3.54 -17.57 38.33
N SER A 4 2.44 -16.85 38.49
CA SER A 4 1.38 -16.79 37.49
C SER A 4 1.91 -16.06 36.25
N PHE A 5 2.31 -16.81 35.23
CA PHE A 5 2.49 -16.25 33.90
C PHE A 5 1.11 -15.83 33.40
N SER A 6 0.84 -14.52 33.40
CA SER A 6 -0.31 -13.96 32.72
C SER A 6 -0.19 -14.32 31.25
N CYS A 7 -0.97 -15.32 30.82
CA CYS A 7 -1.17 -15.63 29.41
C CYS A 7 -1.94 -14.46 28.79
N VAL A 8 -1.22 -13.43 28.35
CA VAL A 8 -1.80 -12.36 27.55
C VAL A 8 -2.32 -13.04 26.29
N THR A 9 -3.65 -13.01 26.11
CA THR A 9 -4.23 -13.48 24.86
C THR A 9 -3.67 -12.57 23.76
N PRO A 10 -2.95 -13.11 22.76
CA PRO A 10 -2.39 -12.26 21.72
C PRO A 10 -3.53 -11.46 21.08
N PRO A 11 -3.30 -10.15 20.81
CA PRO A 11 -4.30 -9.36 20.11
C PRO A 11 -4.66 -10.07 18.80
N LYS A 12 -5.95 -10.06 18.44
CA LYS A 12 -6.36 -10.50 17.10
C LYS A 12 -5.51 -9.75 16.08
N LEU A 13 -4.97 -10.45 15.08
CA LEU A 13 -4.05 -9.90 14.07
C LEU A 13 -4.47 -8.52 13.55
N LEU A 14 -5.74 -8.35 13.18
CA LEU A 14 -6.28 -7.08 12.71
C LEU A 14 -6.20 -5.95 13.76
N ALA A 15 -6.43 -6.26 15.03
CA ALA A 15 -6.30 -5.28 16.10
C ALA A 15 -4.83 -4.86 16.30
N ALA A 16 -3.90 -5.81 16.22
CA ALA A 16 -2.46 -5.52 16.25
C ALA A 16 -2.06 -4.62 15.07
N LEU A 17 -2.39 -5.01 13.84
CA LEU A 17 -2.11 -4.21 12.64
C LEU A 17 -2.65 -2.78 12.76
N ARG A 18 -3.90 -2.61 13.20
CA ARG A 18 -4.48 -1.26 13.41
C ARG A 18 -3.74 -0.46 14.47
N ALA A 19 -3.44 -1.05 15.62
CA ALA A 19 -2.74 -0.38 16.70
C ALA A 19 -1.36 0.12 16.22
N GLU A 20 -0.62 -0.77 15.57
CA GLU A 20 0.77 -0.55 15.16
C GLU A 20 0.91 0.38 13.93
N THR A 21 -0.10 0.50 13.07
CA THR A 21 0.00 1.33 11.86
C THR A 21 -0.81 2.63 11.89
N SER A 22 -1.72 2.82 12.84
CA SER A 22 -2.63 3.97 12.85
C SER A 22 -1.89 5.32 12.86
N GLN A 23 -0.88 5.48 13.71
CA GLN A 23 -0.10 6.72 13.79
C GLN A 23 0.78 6.92 12.56
N LEU A 24 1.33 5.84 12.00
CA LEU A 24 2.14 5.89 10.77
C LEU A 24 1.30 6.36 9.58
N HIS A 25 0.09 5.83 9.43
CA HIS A 25 -0.86 6.29 8.42
C HIS A 25 -1.16 7.79 8.55
N VAL A 26 -1.57 8.24 9.75
CA VAL A 26 -1.90 9.65 9.98
C VAL A 26 -0.71 10.57 9.75
N LYS A 27 0.51 10.14 10.13
CA LYS A 27 1.74 10.90 9.90
C LYS A 27 2.01 11.04 8.40
N LEU A 28 1.99 9.94 7.65
CA LEU A 28 2.25 9.95 6.22
C LEU A 28 1.19 10.78 5.47
N GLU A 29 -0.10 10.58 5.78
CA GLU A 29 -1.22 11.30 5.14
C GLU A 29 -1.06 12.82 5.22
N LYS A 30 -0.62 13.35 6.38
CA LYS A 30 -0.37 14.79 6.56
C LYS A 30 0.75 15.35 5.68
N ARG A 31 1.67 14.50 5.24
CA ARG A 31 2.80 14.88 4.37
C ARG A 31 2.47 14.72 2.89
N MET A 32 1.34 14.10 2.54
CA MET A 32 0.96 13.91 1.15
C MET A 32 0.48 15.23 0.53
N PRO A 33 0.83 15.52 -0.74
CA PRO A 33 0.53 16.80 -1.35
C PRO A 33 -0.93 16.93 -1.83
N PHE A 34 -1.77 15.90 -1.71
CA PHE A 34 -3.12 15.85 -2.30
C PHE A 34 -4.02 17.04 -1.96
N PHE A 35 -3.90 17.57 -0.73
CA PHE A 35 -4.67 18.73 -0.27
C PHE A 35 -3.82 20.02 -0.18
N SER A 36 -2.55 19.96 -0.59
CA SER A 36 -1.64 21.11 -0.55
C SER A 36 -1.91 22.06 -1.72
N PRO A 37 -1.98 23.38 -1.52
CA PRO A 37 -2.08 24.35 -2.61
C PRO A 37 -1.02 24.17 -3.71
N ALA A 38 0.15 23.61 -3.37
CA ALA A 38 1.24 23.33 -4.29
C ALA A 38 0.98 22.17 -5.27
N LEU A 39 -0.11 21.40 -5.12
CA LEU A 39 -0.44 20.34 -6.05
C LEU A 39 -0.79 20.90 -7.44
N ASP A 40 0.03 20.53 -8.41
CA ASP A 40 -0.17 20.74 -9.84
C ASP A 40 0.06 19.41 -10.61
N HIS A 41 -0.06 19.48 -11.94
CA HIS A 41 0.15 18.32 -12.81
C HIS A 41 1.57 17.75 -12.72
N ALA A 42 2.58 18.59 -12.54
CA ALA A 42 3.98 18.16 -12.48
C ALA A 42 4.28 17.41 -11.18
N LEU A 43 3.78 17.91 -10.05
CA LEU A 43 3.87 17.23 -8.76
C LEU A 43 3.06 15.93 -8.75
N TYR A 44 1.87 15.92 -9.33
CA TYR A 44 1.07 14.70 -9.45
C TYR A 44 1.75 13.64 -10.31
N LEU A 45 2.32 14.01 -11.46
CA LEU A 45 3.09 13.09 -12.28
C LEU A 45 4.31 12.54 -11.54
N ARG A 46 5.06 13.39 -10.82
CA ARG A 46 6.17 12.92 -9.97
C ARG A 46 5.70 11.95 -8.89
N LEU A 47 4.54 12.21 -8.29
CA LEU A 47 3.94 11.33 -7.30
C LEU A 47 3.60 9.96 -7.88
N LEU A 48 3.00 9.89 -9.08
CA LEU A 48 2.70 8.61 -9.73
C LEU A 48 3.96 7.85 -10.15
N LYS A 49 5.01 8.55 -10.59
CA LYS A 49 6.33 7.95 -10.85
C LYS A 49 6.90 7.33 -9.56
N ALA A 50 6.83 8.06 -8.45
CA ALA A 50 7.28 7.57 -7.16
C ALA A 50 6.45 6.37 -6.67
N TYR A 51 5.13 6.39 -6.88
CA TYR A 51 4.25 5.27 -6.56
C TYR A 51 4.62 4.04 -7.39
N TYR A 52 4.79 4.17 -8.70
CA TYR A 52 5.28 3.08 -9.56
C TYR A 52 6.62 2.54 -9.08
N GLY A 53 7.57 3.43 -8.78
CA GLY A 53 8.90 3.05 -8.29
C GLY A 53 8.88 2.25 -6.98
N PHE A 54 7.84 2.39 -6.15
CA PHE A 54 7.66 1.60 -4.93
C PHE A 54 6.83 0.34 -5.14
N TYR A 55 5.68 0.45 -5.80
CA TYR A 55 4.74 -0.65 -5.99
C TYR A 55 5.33 -1.75 -6.88
N ALA A 56 6.01 -1.40 -7.97
CA ALA A 56 6.52 -2.37 -8.92
C ALA A 56 7.48 -3.40 -8.28
N PRO A 57 8.54 -3.00 -7.55
CA PRO A 57 9.43 -3.97 -6.92
C PRO A 57 8.80 -4.64 -5.68
N LEU A 58 7.87 -3.98 -4.97
CA LEU A 58 7.19 -4.57 -3.82
C LEU A 58 6.18 -5.67 -4.22
N GLU A 59 5.40 -5.44 -5.27
CA GLU A 59 4.47 -6.44 -5.81
C GLU A 59 5.22 -7.62 -6.44
N ALA A 60 6.39 -7.37 -7.05
CA ALA A 60 7.30 -8.44 -7.48
C ALA A 60 7.79 -9.27 -6.29
N ALA A 61 8.24 -8.63 -5.20
CA ALA A 61 8.67 -9.35 -3.99
C ALA A 61 7.54 -10.18 -3.36
N LEU A 62 6.31 -9.64 -3.32
CA LEU A 62 5.13 -10.40 -2.89
C LEU A 62 4.88 -11.62 -3.78
N HIS A 63 4.96 -11.46 -5.10
CA HIS A 63 4.79 -12.54 -6.06
C HIS A 63 5.87 -13.63 -5.90
N ASP A 64 7.13 -13.23 -5.91
CA ASP A 64 8.29 -14.13 -5.85
C ASP A 64 8.37 -14.90 -4.52
N SER A 65 7.81 -14.35 -3.44
CA SER A 65 7.74 -15.03 -2.15
C SER A 65 6.91 -16.33 -2.20
N ALA A 66 5.94 -16.41 -3.11
CA ALA A 66 4.92 -17.46 -3.15
C ALA A 66 4.12 -17.62 -1.83
N LEU A 67 4.10 -16.60 -0.98
CA LEU A 67 3.42 -16.61 0.33
C LEU A 67 2.00 -16.02 0.30
N MET A 68 1.60 -15.39 -0.81
CA MET A 68 0.26 -14.82 -0.94
C MET A 68 -0.81 -15.93 -0.92
N PRO A 69 -1.80 -15.86 -0.01
CA PRO A 69 -2.86 -16.86 0.07
C PRO A 69 -3.68 -16.96 -1.22
N ALA A 70 -3.87 -18.17 -1.73
CA ALA A 70 -4.60 -18.41 -2.96
C ALA A 70 -6.07 -17.95 -2.87
N GLU A 71 -6.67 -17.99 -1.69
CA GLU A 71 -8.04 -17.55 -1.41
C GLU A 71 -8.22 -16.03 -1.63
N LEU A 72 -7.13 -15.27 -1.61
CA LEU A 72 -7.14 -13.84 -1.87
C LEU A 72 -7.03 -13.49 -3.35
N ILE A 73 -6.87 -14.49 -4.24
CA ILE A 73 -6.71 -14.33 -5.69
C ILE A 73 -5.59 -13.33 -6.00
N PRO A 74 -4.31 -13.68 -5.75
CA PRO A 74 -3.20 -12.74 -5.75
C PRO A 74 -3.07 -11.89 -7.03
N GLN A 75 -3.32 -12.49 -8.19
CA GLN A 75 -3.28 -11.78 -9.49
C GLN A 75 -4.25 -10.61 -9.58
N ASP A 76 -5.38 -10.68 -8.86
CA ASP A 76 -6.38 -9.62 -8.88
C ASP A 76 -5.99 -8.44 -7.97
N ARG A 77 -4.94 -8.60 -7.15
CA ARG A 77 -4.51 -7.59 -6.17
C ARG A 77 -3.30 -6.76 -6.62
N VAL A 78 -2.77 -7.04 -7.80
CA VAL A 78 -1.67 -6.30 -8.43
C VAL A 78 -2.18 -4.96 -8.96
N LYS A 79 -1.54 -3.86 -8.56
CA LYS A 79 -1.94 -2.49 -8.88
C LYS A 79 -0.96 -1.82 -9.85
N THR A 80 0.25 -2.38 -10.01
CA THR A 80 1.30 -1.83 -10.89
C THR A 80 0.85 -1.65 -12.33
N ALA A 81 0.03 -2.56 -12.88
CA ALA A 81 -0.49 -2.41 -14.24
C ALA A 81 -1.32 -1.13 -14.41
N VAL A 82 -2.15 -0.78 -13.42
CA VAL A 82 -2.95 0.45 -13.43
C VAL A 82 -2.07 1.70 -13.30
N LEU A 83 -1.00 1.64 -12.51
CA LEU A 83 0.00 2.74 -12.47
C LEU A 83 0.67 2.95 -13.83
N VAL A 84 0.98 1.88 -14.57
CA VAL A 84 1.55 1.99 -15.92
C VAL A 84 0.55 2.63 -16.88
N GLU A 85 -0.73 2.27 -16.80
CA GLU A 85 -1.80 2.91 -17.59
C GLU A 85 -1.92 4.40 -17.27
N ASP A 86 -1.92 4.78 -16.00
CA ASP A 86 -1.98 6.19 -15.60
C ASP A 86 -0.76 6.98 -16.09
N LEU A 87 0.45 6.42 -15.95
CA LEU A 87 1.68 7.07 -16.42
C LEU A 87 1.66 7.28 -17.94
N ARG A 88 1.12 6.34 -18.71
CA ARG A 88 0.91 6.48 -20.16
C ARG A 88 -0.11 7.57 -20.47
N ALA A 89 -1.24 7.60 -19.76
CA ALA A 89 -2.25 8.64 -19.93
C ALA A 89 -1.69 10.05 -19.62
N LEU A 90 -0.73 10.14 -18.70
CA LEU A 90 0.02 11.36 -18.37
C LEU A 90 1.19 11.65 -19.33
N GLY A 91 1.34 10.88 -20.40
CA GLY A 91 2.25 11.18 -21.51
C GLY A 91 3.63 10.53 -21.45
N LEU A 92 3.86 9.55 -20.56
CA LEU A 92 5.10 8.77 -20.59
C LEU A 92 5.04 7.67 -21.64
N SER A 93 6.16 7.44 -22.32
CA SER A 93 6.37 6.25 -23.14
C SER A 93 6.74 5.02 -22.28
N ASP A 94 6.67 3.83 -22.87
CA ASP A 94 7.11 2.60 -22.19
C ASP A 94 8.61 2.62 -21.85
N ASP A 95 9.43 3.31 -22.65
CA ASP A 95 10.85 3.50 -22.37
C ASP A 95 11.05 4.42 -21.15
N ASP A 96 10.30 5.53 -21.09
CA ASP A 96 10.33 6.43 -19.92
C ASP A 96 9.95 5.68 -18.64
N ILE A 97 8.89 4.86 -18.69
CA ILE A 97 8.42 4.06 -17.55
C ILE A 97 9.47 3.01 -17.16
N GLY A 98 10.07 2.35 -18.14
CA GLY A 98 11.10 1.33 -17.93
C GLY A 98 12.36 1.86 -17.25
N GLN A 99 12.65 3.16 -17.40
CA GLN A 99 13.80 3.84 -16.81
C GLN A 99 13.50 4.52 -15.46
N LEU A 100 12.26 4.50 -14.98
CA LEU A 100 11.92 5.09 -13.69
C LEU A 100 12.70 4.43 -12.55
N PRO A 101 13.21 5.22 -11.59
CA PRO A 101 13.92 4.68 -10.44
C PRO A 101 12.98 3.80 -9.61
N ARG A 102 13.51 2.70 -9.08
CA ARG A 102 12.78 1.73 -8.26
C ARG A 102 13.35 1.69 -6.86
N CYS A 103 12.47 1.55 -5.87
CA CYS A 103 12.87 1.45 -4.48
C CYS A 103 13.63 0.14 -4.25
N GLU A 104 14.87 0.23 -3.78
CA GLU A 104 15.71 -0.93 -3.43
C GLU A 104 15.51 -1.36 -1.97
N GLN A 105 15.00 -0.47 -1.11
CA GLN A 105 14.77 -0.71 0.30
C GLN A 105 13.31 -1.05 0.56
N LEU A 106 13.00 -2.36 0.54
CA LEU A 106 11.66 -2.89 0.73
C LEU A 106 11.50 -3.60 2.08
N PRO A 107 10.26 -3.70 2.61
CA PRO A 107 9.99 -4.60 3.73
C PRO A 107 10.31 -6.05 3.36
N ALA A 108 10.75 -6.85 4.34
CA ALA A 108 10.95 -8.28 4.14
C ALA A 108 9.61 -9.00 3.91
N VAL A 109 9.61 -9.97 2.99
CA VAL A 109 8.47 -10.85 2.67
C VAL A 109 8.96 -12.30 2.70
N ASP A 110 9.27 -12.78 3.90
CA ASP A 110 9.92 -14.09 4.14
C ASP A 110 9.04 -15.11 4.89
N THR A 111 7.92 -14.63 5.45
CA THR A 111 6.95 -15.41 6.21
C THR A 111 5.53 -15.02 5.84
N LEU A 112 4.57 -15.93 6.01
CA LEU A 112 3.15 -15.63 5.76
C LEU A 112 2.67 -14.40 6.56
N GLY A 113 3.15 -14.24 7.80
CA GLY A 113 2.87 -13.06 8.63
C GLY A 113 3.36 -11.79 7.94
N SER A 114 4.64 -11.74 7.55
CA SER A 114 5.20 -10.57 6.85
C SER A 114 4.47 -10.24 5.55
N CYS A 115 4.13 -11.26 4.74
CA CYS A 115 3.35 -11.10 3.51
C CYS A 115 1.99 -10.45 3.78
N LEU A 116 1.24 -10.95 4.75
CA LEU A 116 -0.07 -10.39 5.11
C LEU A 116 0.04 -8.99 5.73
N GLY A 117 1.13 -8.69 6.43
CA GLY A 117 1.44 -7.35 6.92
C GLY A 117 1.64 -6.33 5.79
N VAL A 118 2.44 -6.68 4.77
CA VAL A 118 2.61 -5.85 3.57
C VAL A 118 1.29 -5.69 2.82
N MET A 119 0.57 -6.79 2.57
CA MET A 119 -0.73 -6.76 1.89
C MET A 119 -1.72 -5.88 2.64
N TYR A 120 -1.76 -5.91 3.97
CA TYR A 120 -2.65 -5.06 4.77
C TYR A 120 -2.45 -3.57 4.48
N VAL A 121 -1.20 -3.13 4.29
CA VAL A 121 -0.91 -1.73 3.94
C VAL A 121 -1.38 -1.41 2.52
N LEU A 122 -1.07 -2.26 1.54
CA LEU A 122 -1.44 -2.04 0.14
C LEU A 122 -2.95 -2.09 -0.10
N GLU A 123 -3.64 -3.05 0.52
CA GLU A 123 -5.10 -3.19 0.44
C GLU A 123 -5.82 -2.09 1.24
N GLY A 124 -5.23 -1.64 2.35
CA GLY A 124 -5.76 -0.50 3.11
C GLY A 124 -5.68 0.81 2.33
N ALA A 125 -4.59 1.02 1.58
CA ALA A 125 -4.37 2.24 0.80
C ALA A 125 -5.43 2.48 -0.28
N THR A 126 -6.07 1.43 -0.82
CA THR A 126 -7.11 1.57 -1.84
C THR A 126 -8.39 2.23 -1.32
N LEU A 127 -8.62 2.20 0.00
CA LEU A 127 -9.78 2.87 0.62
C LEU A 127 -9.63 4.39 0.57
N GLY A 128 -8.42 4.91 0.79
CA GLY A 128 -8.12 6.34 0.75
C GLY A 128 -8.23 6.92 -0.66
N GLY A 129 -7.85 6.14 -1.67
CA GLY A 129 -7.94 6.53 -3.09
C GLY A 129 -9.32 7.05 -3.50
N GLN A 130 -10.39 6.48 -2.95
CA GLN A 130 -11.78 6.90 -3.22
C GLN A 130 -12.08 8.35 -2.83
N VAL A 131 -11.40 8.86 -1.80
CA VAL A 131 -11.51 10.26 -1.39
C VAL A 131 -10.61 11.12 -2.28
N LEU A 132 -9.38 10.66 -2.51
CA LEU A 132 -8.36 11.39 -3.27
C LEU A 132 -8.76 11.63 -4.72
N ARG A 133 -9.43 10.67 -5.37
CA ARG A 133 -9.85 10.80 -6.79
C ARG A 133 -10.71 12.03 -7.04
N ARG A 134 -11.60 12.37 -6.09
CA ARG A 134 -12.50 13.54 -6.21
C ARG A 134 -11.70 14.84 -6.14
N GLU A 135 -10.70 14.86 -5.27
CA GLU A 135 -9.83 16.02 -5.11
C GLU A 135 -8.92 16.20 -6.32
N ILE A 136 -8.35 15.12 -6.86
CA ILE A 136 -7.56 15.13 -8.08
C ILE A 136 -8.39 15.62 -9.27
N ASN A 137 -9.61 15.11 -9.45
CA ASN A 137 -10.49 15.57 -10.51
C ASN A 137 -10.82 17.06 -10.37
N ARG A 138 -11.19 17.50 -9.16
CA ARG A 138 -11.54 18.90 -8.90
C ARG A 138 -10.39 19.87 -9.18
N ARG A 139 -9.15 19.48 -8.90
CA ARG A 139 -7.99 20.37 -8.97
C ARG A 139 -7.22 20.30 -10.27
N LEU A 140 -7.11 19.10 -10.85
CA LEU A 140 -6.28 18.83 -12.03
C LEU A 140 -7.13 18.44 -13.23
N GLY A 141 -8.42 18.12 -13.06
CA GLY A 141 -9.28 17.66 -14.16
C GLY A 141 -9.00 16.21 -14.59
N LEU A 142 -8.28 15.43 -13.76
CA LEU A 142 -7.92 14.05 -14.07
C LEU A 142 -8.94 13.08 -13.49
N ASP A 143 -9.13 11.95 -14.18
CA ASP A 143 -10.04 10.86 -13.85
C ASP A 143 -9.43 9.52 -14.26
N GLU A 144 -10.19 8.43 -14.14
CA GLU A 144 -9.73 7.08 -14.45
C GLU A 144 -9.29 6.88 -15.91
N GLN A 145 -9.65 7.78 -16.83
CA GLN A 145 -9.26 7.69 -18.24
C GLN A 145 -8.07 8.59 -18.58
N SER A 146 -7.71 9.50 -17.67
CA SER A 146 -6.74 10.57 -17.90
C SER A 146 -5.59 10.59 -16.90
N GLY A 147 -5.36 9.50 -16.17
CA GLY A 147 -4.19 9.34 -15.31
C GLY A 147 -4.45 9.26 -13.81
N ALA A 148 -5.69 8.96 -13.39
CA ALA A 148 -6.06 8.77 -11.99
C ALA A 148 -6.76 7.42 -11.69
N ALA A 149 -6.64 6.41 -12.56
CA ALA A 149 -7.23 5.08 -12.39
C ALA A 149 -6.71 4.37 -11.13
N PHE A 150 -5.45 4.59 -10.76
CA PHE A 150 -4.84 3.98 -9.58
C PHE A 150 -5.55 4.39 -8.28
N LEU A 151 -6.11 5.60 -8.22
CA LEU A 151 -6.89 6.07 -7.06
C LEU A 151 -8.24 5.37 -6.95
N ASP A 152 -8.67 4.65 -7.99
CA ASP A 152 -9.89 3.85 -8.04
C ASP A 152 -9.62 2.42 -8.54
N VAL A 153 -8.46 1.85 -8.17
CA VAL A 153 -7.93 0.61 -8.77
C VAL A 153 -8.91 -0.58 -8.78
N TYR A 154 -9.83 -0.65 -7.80
CA TYR A 154 -10.85 -1.70 -7.72
C TYR A 154 -12.27 -1.20 -8.02
N GLY A 155 -12.48 0.09 -8.29
CA GLY A 155 -13.81 0.62 -8.51
C GLY A 155 -14.77 0.29 -7.37
N ALA A 156 -15.96 -0.18 -7.76
CA ALA A 156 -17.01 -0.66 -6.86
C ALA A 156 -16.57 -1.85 -5.97
N ASP A 157 -15.54 -2.61 -6.36
CA ASP A 157 -15.05 -3.77 -5.61
C ASP A 157 -14.09 -3.40 -4.48
N THR A 158 -13.71 -2.12 -4.32
CA THR A 158 -12.81 -1.66 -3.25
C THR A 158 -13.28 -2.12 -1.86
N GLY A 159 -14.55 -1.86 -1.52
CA GLY A 159 -15.13 -2.26 -0.23
C GLY A 159 -15.25 -3.78 -0.06
N PRO A 160 -15.84 -4.51 -1.03
CA PRO A 160 -15.87 -5.98 -1.03
C PRO A 160 -14.50 -6.65 -0.89
N ARG A 161 -13.48 -6.21 -1.64
CA ARG A 161 -12.12 -6.77 -1.59
C ARG A 161 -11.42 -6.52 -0.27
N TRP A 162 -11.60 -5.33 0.30
CA TRP A 162 -11.12 -5.02 1.65
C TRP A 162 -11.78 -5.92 2.69
N ARG A 163 -13.11 -6.09 2.63
CA ARG A 163 -13.83 -6.98 3.56
C ARG A 163 -13.37 -8.43 3.42
N ALA A 164 -13.20 -8.93 2.19
CA ALA A 164 -12.69 -10.28 1.96
C ALA A 164 -11.28 -10.46 2.54
N PHE A 165 -10.41 -9.46 2.38
CA PHE A 165 -9.09 -9.46 2.98
C PHE A 165 -9.14 -9.49 4.52
N LEU A 166 -9.96 -8.64 5.14
CA LEU A 166 -10.15 -8.63 6.59
C LEU A 166 -10.70 -9.97 7.13
N ASN A 167 -11.65 -10.58 6.42
CA ASN A 167 -12.18 -11.89 6.79
C ASN A 167 -11.09 -12.96 6.76
N HIS A 168 -10.14 -12.89 5.81
CA HIS A 168 -8.99 -13.78 5.77
C HIS A 168 -8.07 -13.57 6.97
N LEU A 169 -7.76 -12.31 7.32
CA LEU A 169 -6.96 -11.99 8.51
C LEU A 169 -7.59 -12.50 9.82
N ASP A 170 -8.91 -12.57 9.90
CA ASP A 170 -9.61 -13.12 11.07
C ASP A 170 -9.55 -14.66 11.16
N ALA A 171 -9.29 -15.33 10.03
CA ALA A 171 -9.26 -16.79 9.89
C ALA A 171 -7.86 -17.41 10.04
N VAL A 172 -6.79 -16.62 9.92
CA VAL A 172 -5.40 -17.11 10.06
C VAL A 172 -4.99 -17.33 11.52
N PRO A 173 -3.94 -18.15 11.77
CA PRO A 173 -3.44 -18.45 13.12
C PRO A 173 -3.10 -17.20 13.94
N ARG A 174 -3.36 -17.26 15.25
CA ARG A 174 -3.17 -16.16 16.21
C ARG A 174 -1.88 -16.31 17.03
N GLU A 175 -0.86 -16.89 16.41
CA GLU A 175 0.42 -17.06 17.07
C GLU A 175 1.11 -15.70 17.23
N VAL A 176 1.79 -15.51 18.36
CA VAL A 176 2.51 -14.26 18.66
C VAL A 176 3.55 -13.96 17.59
N VAL A 177 4.39 -14.95 17.25
CA VAL A 177 5.45 -14.81 16.23
C VAL A 177 4.88 -14.39 14.88
N PHE A 178 3.74 -14.97 14.48
CA PHE A 178 3.06 -14.62 13.25
C PHE A 178 2.53 -13.17 13.28
N THR A 179 1.91 -12.79 14.39
CA THR A 179 1.31 -11.46 14.58
C THR A 179 2.38 -10.37 14.62
N ASP A 180 3.49 -10.63 15.29
CA ASP A 180 4.66 -9.74 15.36
C ASP A 180 5.30 -9.56 13.99
N ALA A 181 5.48 -10.65 13.23
CA ALA A 181 6.00 -10.59 11.85
C ALA A 181 5.10 -9.74 10.94
N ALA A 182 3.78 -9.90 11.04
CA ALA A 182 2.83 -9.10 10.26
C ALA A 182 2.85 -7.61 10.66
N ALA A 183 2.83 -7.32 11.96
CA ALA A 183 2.91 -5.96 12.47
C ALA A 183 4.22 -5.27 12.03
N PHE A 184 5.35 -5.96 12.19
CA PHE A 184 6.66 -5.45 11.81
C PHE A 184 6.75 -5.17 10.30
N ALA A 185 6.26 -6.08 9.46
CA ALA A 185 6.26 -5.88 8.01
C ALA A 185 5.33 -4.73 7.59
N ALA A 186 4.17 -4.56 8.23
CA ALA A 186 3.29 -3.43 7.97
C ALA A 186 3.95 -2.09 8.34
N GLN A 187 4.58 -2.01 9.52
CA GLN A 187 5.35 -0.83 9.94
C GLN A 187 6.52 -0.54 8.98
N SER A 188 7.25 -1.58 8.60
CA SER A 188 8.37 -1.48 7.65
C SER A 188 7.88 -1.01 6.27
N THR A 189 6.70 -1.44 5.82
CA THR A 189 6.11 -0.96 4.57
C THR A 189 5.86 0.54 4.61
N PHE A 190 5.29 1.06 5.70
CA PHE A 190 5.12 2.51 5.89
C PHE A 190 6.46 3.24 5.92
N ALA A 191 7.46 2.73 6.66
CA ALA A 191 8.76 3.35 6.79
C ALA A 191 9.52 3.40 5.45
N CYS A 192 9.57 2.28 4.72
CA CYS A 192 10.16 2.20 3.39
C CYS A 192 9.46 3.12 2.40
N PHE A 193 8.12 3.17 2.43
CA PHE A 193 7.35 4.02 1.53
C PHE A 193 7.57 5.51 1.83
N GLU A 194 7.51 5.90 3.11
CA GLU A 194 7.76 7.29 3.53
C GLU A 194 9.19 7.72 3.14
N HIS A 195 10.20 6.90 3.43
CA HIS A 195 11.59 7.18 3.06
C HIS A 195 11.77 7.32 1.55
N TRP A 196 11.15 6.43 0.78
CA TRP A 196 11.17 6.47 -0.68
C TRP A 196 10.53 7.76 -1.21
N LEU A 197 9.32 8.10 -0.78
CA LEU A 197 8.61 9.30 -1.23
C LEU A 197 9.36 10.59 -0.85
N GLU A 198 10.03 10.61 0.30
CA GLU A 198 10.90 11.70 0.71
C GLU A 198 12.11 11.85 -0.24
N GLY A 199 12.76 10.74 -0.59
CA GLY A 199 13.86 10.72 -1.57
C GLY A 199 13.44 11.08 -3.00
N GLN A 200 12.16 10.93 -3.34
CA GLN A 200 11.58 11.39 -4.61
C GLN A 200 11.09 12.85 -4.57
N GLU A 201 11.25 13.54 -3.44
CA GLU A 201 10.84 14.95 -3.24
C GLU A 201 9.35 15.19 -3.53
N VAL A 202 8.48 14.23 -3.18
CA VAL A 202 7.02 14.32 -3.40
C VAL A 202 6.21 14.49 -2.11
N LEU A 203 6.87 14.50 -0.95
CA LEU A 203 6.27 14.83 0.35
C LEU A 203 6.42 16.33 0.66
N LEU A 204 5.50 16.85 1.48
CA LEU A 204 5.54 18.20 2.06
C LEU A 204 6.51 18.30 3.25
#